data_AF-A0A520UC82-F1
#
_entry.id   AF-A0A520UC82-F1
#
_cell.length_a   1.000
_cell.length_b   1.000
_cell.length_c   1.000
_cell.angle_alpha   90.00
_cell.angle_beta   90.00
_cell.angle_gamma   90.00
#
_symmetry.space_group_name_H-M   'P 1'
#
loop_
_entity.id
_entity.type
_entity.pdbx_description
1 polymer ?
#
loop_
_entity_poly.entity_id
_entity_poly.type
_entity_poly.pdbx_seq_one_letter_code
_entity_poly.pdbx_strand_id
1 'polypeptide(L)'
;MTFNKNKFAILSLVLLLGIGFNFKTINYQYKRLVHSYNLKNSPVKSTYNLTKSERRDIGLPPNKYQEKIWELSMNPMTGKTEIDKLFKLQNELRESRMSKIKKFLVPGESEEMKWISRGPYNIGGRTKGLMFDPNDENDETVFSGGVSGGLFKNTNISNPDSEWEHITYGIPENIPVSSIVYDPNDLNTFYVGTGESYTGAEALGNGLWKSTDAGQTWNNVFGGKTDAVYRSGSSSMEVTNLDLGPYNFIVSSFSPEIDNTSIVGDIILANDENDEGVTGDTDWGGTDSIEGSIYDACSDLQNSSDINGKIAVIERGDCTFVEKVRRAQQAGAIAVIVVNRDDGSKEDWDQAPYAMGGSNFDDITIQSVMISTDDGNALKNELLDGNNVNVKLRIINSTAPTGATVSPGIFYVNDVVVRNNGGVSEVVIAAGTSIHRDDNNHIFGADDYGIWKSTDAGSSWDKV
;
A
#
# COMPACT_ATOMS: atom_id res chain seq x y z
N MET A 1 -60.64 40.29 -39.96
CA MET A 1 -60.50 39.47 -38.73
C MET A 1 -59.49 38.37 -39.02
N THR A 2 -58.24 38.57 -38.64
CA THR A 2 -57.14 37.60 -38.84
C THR A 2 -57.27 36.48 -37.82
N PHE A 3 -57.74 35.30 -38.25
CA PHE A 3 -57.85 34.13 -37.39
C PHE A 3 -56.44 33.61 -37.06
N ASN A 4 -56.08 33.66 -35.77
CA ASN A 4 -54.77 33.28 -35.28
C ASN A 4 -54.65 31.74 -35.24
N LYS A 5 -54.03 31.17 -36.28
CA LYS A 5 -53.83 29.71 -36.46
C LYS A 5 -53.19 29.02 -35.24
N ASN A 6 -52.37 29.74 -34.47
CA ASN A 6 -51.71 29.19 -33.28
C ASN A 6 -52.68 28.88 -32.12
N LYS A 7 -53.78 29.64 -31.98
CA LYS A 7 -54.79 29.37 -30.94
C LYS A 7 -55.60 28.10 -31.22
N PHE A 8 -55.87 27.79 -32.50
CA PHE A 8 -56.58 26.57 -32.91
C PHE A 8 -55.72 25.30 -32.75
N ALA A 9 -54.41 25.42 -32.99
CA ALA A 9 -53.46 24.33 -32.78
C ALA A 9 -53.33 23.97 -31.29
N ILE A 10 -53.24 24.96 -30.40
CA ILE A 10 -53.20 24.75 -28.94
C ILE A 10 -54.52 24.17 -28.43
N LEU A 11 -55.68 24.68 -28.91
CA LEU A 11 -56.98 24.11 -28.54
C LEU A 11 -57.12 22.65 -29.00
N SER A 12 -56.65 22.31 -30.20
CA SER A 12 -56.69 20.93 -30.72
C SER A 12 -55.76 20.01 -29.95
N LEU A 13 -54.58 20.49 -29.54
CA LEU A 13 -53.62 19.71 -28.74
C LEU A 13 -54.16 19.45 -27.32
N VAL A 14 -54.78 20.44 -26.69
CA VAL A 14 -55.45 20.30 -25.38
C VAL A 14 -56.68 19.40 -25.48
N LEU A 15 -57.45 19.47 -26.57
CA LEU A 15 -58.56 18.56 -26.84
C LEU A 15 -58.06 17.11 -27.04
N LEU A 16 -56.99 16.91 -27.81
CA LEU A 16 -56.36 15.59 -28.04
C LEU A 16 -55.78 14.99 -26.75
N LEU A 17 -55.10 15.81 -25.92
CA LEU A 17 -54.61 15.40 -24.60
C LEU A 17 -55.76 15.09 -23.63
N GLY A 18 -56.82 15.90 -23.64
CA GLY A 18 -58.03 15.67 -22.85
C GLY A 18 -58.82 14.43 -23.27
N ILE A 19 -58.86 14.12 -24.57
CA ILE A 19 -59.43 12.88 -25.12
C ILE A 19 -58.55 11.67 -24.74
N GLY A 20 -57.22 11.80 -24.79
CA GLY A 20 -56.29 10.74 -24.41
C GLY A 20 -56.35 10.37 -22.92
N PHE A 21 -56.47 11.37 -22.03
CA PHE A 21 -56.67 11.14 -20.59
C PHE A 21 -58.07 10.56 -20.30
N ASN A 22 -59.12 11.06 -20.94
CA ASN A 22 -60.47 10.49 -20.80
C ASN A 22 -60.53 9.06 -21.34
N PHE A 23 -59.81 8.71 -22.40
CA PHE A 23 -59.80 7.36 -22.96
C PHE A 23 -59.24 6.33 -21.97
N LYS A 24 -58.14 6.63 -21.28
CA LYS A 24 -57.61 5.74 -20.22
C LYS A 24 -58.63 5.56 -19.09
N THR A 25 -59.22 6.64 -18.60
CA THR A 25 -60.21 6.60 -17.51
C THR A 25 -61.49 5.86 -17.90
N ILE A 26 -62.01 6.10 -19.11
CA ILE A 26 -63.18 5.40 -19.68
C ILE A 26 -62.86 3.91 -19.86
N ASN A 27 -61.66 3.56 -20.32
CA ASN A 27 -61.21 2.18 -20.47
C ASN A 27 -61.15 1.46 -19.11
N TYR A 28 -60.65 2.12 -18.05
CA TYR A 28 -60.66 1.54 -16.70
C TYR A 28 -62.09 1.36 -16.14
N GLN A 29 -62.98 2.34 -16.34
CA GLN A 29 -64.39 2.24 -15.94
C GLN A 29 -65.10 1.09 -16.65
N TYR A 30 -64.90 0.98 -17.98
CA TYR A 30 -65.43 -0.12 -18.78
C TYR A 30 -64.90 -1.49 -18.32
N LYS A 31 -63.58 -1.62 -18.11
CA LYS A 31 -62.96 -2.83 -17.58
C LYS A 31 -63.53 -3.22 -16.22
N ARG A 32 -63.76 -2.26 -15.32
CA ARG A 32 -64.36 -2.51 -14.00
C ARG A 32 -65.80 -2.99 -14.12
N LEU A 33 -66.61 -2.38 -14.98
CA LEU A 33 -68.00 -2.81 -15.21
C LEU A 33 -68.08 -4.24 -15.74
N VAL A 34 -67.27 -4.58 -16.75
CA VAL A 34 -67.19 -5.93 -17.32
C VAL A 34 -66.69 -6.93 -16.26
N HIS A 35 -65.68 -6.56 -15.47
CA HIS A 35 -65.18 -7.41 -14.40
C HIS A 35 -66.22 -7.65 -13.29
N SER A 36 -66.94 -6.62 -12.86
CA SER A 36 -68.03 -6.77 -11.89
C SER A 36 -69.14 -7.68 -12.41
N TYR A 37 -69.47 -7.61 -13.70
CA TYR A 37 -70.38 -8.54 -14.35
C TYR A 37 -69.84 -9.98 -14.34
N ASN A 38 -68.56 -10.17 -14.69
CA ASN A 38 -67.90 -11.48 -14.69
C ASN A 38 -67.85 -12.10 -13.28
N LEU A 39 -67.52 -11.32 -12.25
CA LEU A 39 -67.57 -11.77 -10.85
C LEU A 39 -68.99 -12.10 -10.42
N LYS A 40 -70.01 -11.36 -10.87
CA LYS A 40 -71.42 -11.66 -10.56
C LYS A 40 -71.86 -13.00 -11.16
N ASN A 41 -71.41 -13.32 -12.36
CA ASN A 41 -71.76 -14.52 -13.11
C ASN A 41 -70.67 -15.60 -13.08
N SER A 42 -69.78 -15.55 -12.09
CA SER A 42 -68.66 -16.47 -11.93
C SER A 42 -69.17 -17.92 -11.81
N PRO A 43 -68.60 -18.88 -12.55
CA PRO A 43 -69.06 -20.28 -12.55
C PRO A 43 -68.84 -20.98 -11.20
N VAL A 44 -67.97 -20.44 -10.34
CA VAL A 44 -67.71 -20.98 -9.00
C VAL A 44 -68.67 -20.45 -7.94
N LYS A 45 -69.53 -19.45 -8.25
CA LYS A 45 -70.49 -18.89 -7.27
C LYS A 45 -71.52 -19.89 -6.75
N SER A 46 -71.98 -20.78 -7.62
CA SER A 46 -72.96 -21.82 -7.25
C SER A 46 -72.43 -22.80 -6.21
N THR A 47 -71.10 -22.99 -6.12
CA THR A 47 -70.47 -23.98 -5.24
C THR A 47 -70.01 -23.42 -3.89
N TYR A 48 -70.02 -22.10 -3.69
CA TYR A 48 -69.59 -21.45 -2.44
C TYR A 48 -70.45 -21.82 -1.23
N ASN A 49 -71.76 -22.02 -1.43
CA ASN A 49 -72.70 -22.32 -0.36
C ASN A 49 -72.79 -23.81 -0.02
N LEU A 50 -72.07 -24.67 -0.76
CA LEU A 50 -72.04 -26.10 -0.49
C LEU A 50 -71.24 -26.41 0.78
N THR A 51 -71.76 -27.34 1.58
CA THR A 51 -71.09 -27.95 2.73
C THR A 51 -70.00 -28.92 2.27
N LYS A 52 -69.09 -29.31 3.17
CA LYS A 52 -68.00 -30.24 2.86
C LYS A 52 -68.52 -31.60 2.38
N SER A 53 -69.68 -32.06 2.87
CA SER A 53 -70.30 -33.32 2.43
C SER A 53 -70.83 -33.21 1.01
N GLU A 54 -71.63 -32.18 0.72
CA GLU A 54 -72.22 -31.96 -0.61
C GLU A 54 -71.15 -31.82 -1.69
N ARG A 55 -70.03 -31.14 -1.38
CA ARG A 55 -68.88 -31.01 -2.29
C ARG A 55 -68.24 -32.37 -2.59
N ARG A 56 -68.06 -33.21 -1.56
CA ARG A 56 -67.50 -34.56 -1.72
C ARG A 56 -68.40 -35.43 -2.60
N ASP A 57 -69.72 -35.33 -2.43
CA ASP A 57 -70.69 -36.17 -3.14
C ASP A 57 -70.75 -35.84 -4.65
N ILE A 58 -70.40 -34.61 -5.05
CA ILE A 58 -70.27 -34.21 -6.46
C ILE A 58 -68.82 -34.28 -7.00
N GLY A 59 -67.89 -34.85 -6.23
CA GLY A 59 -66.47 -34.94 -6.62
C GLY A 59 -65.71 -33.61 -6.65
N LEU A 60 -66.25 -32.55 -6.05
CA LEU A 60 -65.62 -31.24 -5.98
C LEU A 60 -64.66 -31.17 -4.78
N PRO A 61 -63.39 -30.72 -4.97
CA PRO A 61 -62.43 -30.65 -3.88
C PRO A 61 -62.94 -29.80 -2.69
N PRO A 62 -62.64 -30.19 -1.45
CA PRO A 62 -63.17 -29.52 -0.25
C PRO A 62 -62.56 -28.12 -0.02
N ASN A 63 -61.61 -27.69 -0.86
CA ASN A 63 -60.84 -26.48 -0.64
C ASN A 63 -61.45 -25.24 -1.32
N LYS A 64 -62.31 -24.51 -0.61
CA LYS A 64 -62.89 -23.22 -1.06
C LYS A 64 -61.83 -22.16 -1.40
N TYR A 65 -60.61 -22.29 -0.88
CA TYR A 65 -59.49 -21.41 -1.23
C TYR A 65 -59.20 -21.43 -2.74
N GLN A 66 -59.23 -22.60 -3.39
CA GLN A 66 -58.88 -22.73 -4.80
C GLN A 66 -59.90 -22.04 -5.72
N GLU A 67 -61.18 -22.07 -5.37
CA GLU A 67 -62.24 -21.34 -6.10
C GLU A 67 -62.07 -19.83 -5.94
N LYS A 68 -61.71 -19.37 -4.74
CA LYS A 68 -61.39 -17.95 -4.50
C LYS A 68 -60.15 -17.50 -5.28
N ILE A 69 -59.12 -18.34 -5.34
CA ILE A 69 -57.93 -18.06 -6.15
C ILE A 69 -58.27 -18.04 -7.65
N TRP A 70 -59.19 -18.89 -8.11
CA TRP A 70 -59.68 -18.85 -9.49
C TRP A 70 -60.32 -17.49 -9.82
N GLU A 71 -61.16 -16.95 -8.93
CA GLU A 71 -61.76 -15.63 -9.13
C GLU A 71 -60.73 -14.49 -9.07
N LEU A 72 -59.72 -14.60 -8.20
CA LEU A 72 -58.64 -13.62 -8.11
C LEU A 72 -57.70 -13.66 -9.33
N SER A 73 -57.62 -14.81 -10.00
CA SER A 73 -56.72 -15.03 -11.15
C SER A 73 -57.44 -14.89 -12.49
N MET A 74 -58.76 -14.65 -12.51
CA MET A 74 -59.50 -14.49 -13.76
C MET A 74 -59.08 -13.21 -14.47
N ASN A 75 -59.01 -13.25 -15.79
CA ASN A 75 -58.84 -12.03 -16.56
C ASN A 75 -60.11 -11.17 -16.42
N PRO A 76 -59.99 -9.87 -16.02
CA PRO A 76 -61.13 -9.01 -15.75
C PRO A 76 -62.12 -8.87 -16.92
N MET A 77 -61.62 -8.98 -18.15
CA MET A 77 -62.42 -8.80 -19.37
C MET A 77 -63.10 -10.07 -19.83
N THR A 78 -62.43 -11.22 -19.76
CA THR A 78 -62.94 -12.48 -20.30
C THR A 78 -63.66 -13.32 -19.25
N GLY A 79 -63.45 -13.04 -17.96
CA GLY A 79 -64.04 -13.79 -16.85
C GLY A 79 -63.49 -15.21 -16.70
N LYS A 80 -62.38 -15.53 -17.37
CA LYS A 80 -61.73 -16.84 -17.35
C LYS A 80 -60.26 -16.71 -16.99
N THR A 81 -59.69 -17.77 -16.42
CA THR A 81 -58.24 -17.90 -16.27
C THR A 81 -57.62 -18.19 -17.64
N GLU A 82 -56.58 -17.45 -18.01
CA GLU A 82 -55.95 -17.56 -19.34
C GLU A 82 -54.85 -18.63 -19.34
N ILE A 83 -55.24 -19.89 -19.10
CA ILE A 83 -54.30 -21.01 -18.98
C ILE A 83 -53.48 -21.19 -20.27
N ASP A 84 -54.03 -20.90 -21.44
CA ASP A 84 -53.31 -21.02 -22.72
C ASP A 84 -52.11 -20.06 -22.81
N LYS A 85 -52.18 -18.91 -22.13
CA LYS A 85 -51.04 -17.97 -22.05
C LYS A 85 -49.89 -18.54 -21.23
N LEU A 86 -50.18 -19.38 -20.23
CA LEU A 86 -49.16 -20.08 -19.45
C LEU A 86 -48.35 -21.01 -20.35
N PHE A 87 -49.01 -21.80 -21.19
CA PHE A 87 -48.32 -22.72 -22.10
C PHE A 87 -47.54 -21.99 -23.19
N LYS A 88 -48.10 -20.89 -23.71
CA LYS A 88 -47.38 -20.01 -24.65
C LYS A 88 -46.10 -19.44 -24.01
N LEU A 89 -46.21 -18.88 -22.82
CA LEU A 89 -45.07 -18.33 -22.07
C LEU A 89 -44.03 -19.42 -21.75
N GLN A 90 -44.48 -20.61 -21.33
CA GLN A 90 -43.57 -21.74 -21.10
C GLN A 90 -42.82 -22.16 -22.37
N ASN A 91 -43.48 -22.13 -23.53
CA ASN A 91 -42.84 -22.42 -24.81
C ASN A 91 -41.81 -21.34 -25.19
N GLU A 92 -42.18 -20.06 -25.09
CA GLU A 92 -41.29 -18.92 -25.32
C GLU A 92 -40.06 -18.96 -24.42
N LEU A 93 -40.23 -19.27 -23.13
CA LEU A 93 -39.12 -19.42 -22.18
C LEU A 93 -38.22 -20.61 -22.51
N ARG A 94 -38.79 -21.72 -23.02
CA ARG A 94 -38.02 -22.90 -23.42
C ARG A 94 -37.19 -22.62 -24.68
N GLU A 95 -37.79 -22.00 -25.68
CA GLU A 95 -37.10 -21.58 -26.92
C GLU A 95 -36.00 -20.53 -26.63
N SER A 96 -36.28 -19.56 -25.74
CA SER A 96 -35.29 -18.59 -25.26
C SER A 96 -34.12 -19.25 -24.52
N ARG A 97 -34.38 -20.31 -23.74
CA ARG A 97 -33.33 -21.07 -23.04
C ARG A 97 -32.51 -21.97 -23.97
N MET A 98 -33.13 -22.53 -25.02
CA MET A 98 -32.44 -23.38 -26.00
C MET A 98 -31.62 -22.59 -27.03
N SER A 99 -32.08 -21.39 -27.42
CA SER A 99 -31.34 -20.50 -28.34
C SER A 99 -30.13 -19.82 -27.69
N LYS A 100 -30.11 -19.74 -26.36
CA LYS A 100 -28.93 -19.34 -25.59
C LYS A 100 -28.11 -20.58 -25.25
N ILE A 101 -27.22 -21.00 -26.15
CA ILE A 101 -26.01 -21.72 -25.73
C ILE A 101 -25.36 -20.77 -24.71
N LYS A 102 -25.52 -21.06 -23.41
CA LYS A 102 -24.97 -20.22 -22.35
C LYS A 102 -23.46 -20.23 -22.52
N LYS A 103 -22.89 -19.15 -23.06
CA LYS A 103 -21.54 -18.76 -22.66
C LYS A 103 -21.62 -18.55 -21.15
N PHE A 104 -20.87 -19.34 -20.39
CA PHE A 104 -20.71 -19.11 -18.96
C PHE A 104 -19.90 -17.83 -18.81
N LEU A 105 -20.57 -16.68 -18.84
CA LEU A 105 -19.94 -15.40 -18.56
C LEU A 105 -20.02 -15.13 -17.06
N VAL A 106 -18.92 -14.70 -16.47
CA VAL A 106 -18.90 -14.19 -15.08
C VAL A 106 -19.34 -12.72 -15.06
N PRO A 107 -19.91 -12.21 -13.95
CA PRO A 107 -20.22 -10.79 -13.82
C PRO A 107 -18.99 -9.92 -14.10
N GLY A 108 -19.14 -8.88 -14.93
CA GLY A 108 -18.07 -7.99 -15.37
C GLY A 108 -17.33 -8.42 -16.64
N GLU A 109 -17.49 -9.67 -17.12
CA GLU A 109 -16.72 -10.18 -18.27
C GLU A 109 -17.11 -9.58 -19.63
N SER A 110 -18.31 -9.02 -19.73
CA SER A 110 -18.81 -8.44 -20.98
C SER A 110 -19.62 -7.19 -20.71
N GLU A 111 -19.80 -6.37 -21.75
CA GLU A 111 -20.61 -5.15 -21.67
C GLU A 111 -22.06 -5.42 -21.24
N GLU A 112 -22.61 -6.59 -21.61
CA GLU A 112 -23.95 -7.03 -21.20
C GLU A 112 -24.04 -7.40 -19.71
N MET A 113 -22.91 -7.75 -19.10
CA MET A 113 -22.79 -8.21 -17.70
C MET A 113 -21.96 -7.26 -16.84
N LYS A 114 -21.72 -6.02 -17.30
CA LYS A 114 -20.88 -5.07 -16.57
C LYS A 114 -21.43 -4.77 -15.18
N TRP A 115 -20.53 -4.55 -14.23
CA TRP A 115 -20.91 -4.01 -12.93
C TRP A 115 -21.45 -2.59 -13.12
N ILE A 116 -22.63 -2.32 -12.57
CA ILE A 116 -23.26 -1.00 -12.62
C ILE A 116 -23.41 -0.52 -11.20
N SER A 117 -22.77 0.61 -10.88
CA SER A 117 -22.97 1.27 -9.59
C SER A 117 -24.46 1.60 -9.41
N ARG A 118 -24.98 1.30 -8.22
CA ARG A 118 -26.38 1.58 -7.84
C ARG A 118 -26.51 2.82 -6.96
N GLY A 119 -25.40 3.51 -6.69
CA GLY A 119 -25.31 4.56 -5.67
C GLY A 119 -25.45 4.02 -4.24
N PRO A 120 -25.60 4.91 -3.24
CA PRO A 120 -25.76 6.36 -3.39
C PRO A 120 -24.46 7.07 -3.82
N TYR A 121 -24.57 8.05 -4.72
CA TYR A 121 -23.43 8.83 -5.24
C TYR A 121 -23.01 10.00 -4.32
N ASN A 122 -23.76 10.23 -3.25
CA ASN A 122 -23.61 11.38 -2.35
C ASN A 122 -23.20 11.01 -0.92
N ILE A 123 -22.77 9.76 -0.67
CA ILE A 123 -22.25 9.33 0.63
C ILE A 123 -20.76 9.05 0.48
N GLY A 124 -19.94 9.94 1.03
CA GLY A 124 -18.49 9.78 1.06
C GLY A 124 -18.02 8.89 2.22
N GLY A 125 -16.92 8.18 1.99
CA GLY A 125 -16.12 7.55 3.05
C GLY A 125 -15.05 8.50 3.60
N ARG A 126 -14.08 7.95 4.35
CA ARG A 126 -12.94 8.72 4.82
C ARG A 126 -12.08 9.17 3.63
N THR A 127 -11.98 10.49 3.49
CA THR A 127 -11.25 11.18 2.41
C THR A 127 -10.09 11.95 3.01
N LYS A 128 -8.91 11.86 2.40
CA LYS A 128 -7.68 12.52 2.90
C LYS A 128 -7.02 13.38 1.84
N GLY A 129 -6.96 12.89 0.59
CA GLY A 129 -6.44 13.66 -0.53
C GLY A 129 -7.51 14.57 -1.14
N LEU A 130 -7.19 15.84 -1.37
CA LEU A 130 -8.04 16.76 -2.12
C LEU A 130 -7.17 17.78 -2.84
N MET A 131 -7.44 18.01 -4.12
CA MET A 131 -6.70 18.97 -4.95
C MET A 131 -7.64 19.61 -5.97
N PHE A 132 -7.69 20.95 -6.01
CA PHE A 132 -8.31 21.66 -7.12
C PHE A 132 -7.39 21.56 -8.35
N ASP A 133 -7.98 21.31 -9.52
CA ASP A 133 -7.22 21.24 -10.77
C ASP A 133 -6.59 22.62 -11.06
N PRO A 134 -5.25 22.73 -11.10
CA PRO A 134 -4.61 24.02 -11.36
C PRO A 134 -4.85 24.55 -12.78
N ASN A 135 -5.39 23.73 -13.69
CA ASN A 135 -5.74 24.12 -15.04
C ASN A 135 -7.19 24.59 -15.19
N ASP A 136 -7.99 24.55 -14.12
CA ASP A 136 -9.37 25.03 -14.14
C ASP A 136 -9.48 26.44 -13.56
N GLU A 137 -9.68 27.42 -14.44
CA GLU A 137 -9.83 28.84 -14.07
C GLU A 137 -11.11 29.13 -13.25
N ASN A 138 -12.07 28.20 -13.20
CA ASN A 138 -13.34 28.40 -12.50
C ASN A 138 -13.39 27.75 -11.12
N ASP A 139 -12.32 27.08 -10.67
CA ASP A 139 -12.26 26.35 -9.41
C ASP A 139 -13.39 25.29 -9.26
N GLU A 140 -13.84 24.67 -10.37
CA GLU A 140 -14.94 23.70 -10.37
C GLU A 140 -14.44 22.24 -10.36
N THR A 141 -13.23 22.02 -10.85
CA THR A 141 -12.63 20.71 -11.00
C THR A 141 -11.81 20.34 -9.77
N VAL A 142 -12.22 19.26 -9.11
CA VAL A 142 -11.60 18.77 -7.87
C VAL A 142 -11.29 17.28 -8.00
N PHE A 143 -10.06 16.93 -7.64
CA PHE A 143 -9.63 15.56 -7.42
C PHE A 143 -9.74 15.21 -5.93
N SER A 144 -10.16 14.00 -5.62
CA SER A 144 -10.38 13.52 -4.26
C SER A 144 -9.88 12.09 -4.09
N GLY A 145 -9.21 11.83 -2.97
CA GLY A 145 -8.59 10.55 -2.65
C GLY A 145 -9.21 9.91 -1.41
N GLY A 146 -9.81 8.73 -1.62
CA GLY A 146 -10.35 7.91 -0.54
C GLY A 146 -9.29 6.99 0.06
N VAL A 147 -9.26 6.90 1.40
CA VAL A 147 -8.29 6.05 2.11
C VAL A 147 -8.51 4.55 1.85
N SER A 148 -9.70 4.15 1.39
CA SER A 148 -10.00 2.78 0.94
C SER A 148 -10.83 2.76 -0.34
N GLY A 149 -10.89 3.91 -1.05
CA GLY A 149 -11.87 4.16 -2.11
C GLY A 149 -11.30 4.42 -3.49
N GLY A 150 -10.00 4.69 -3.62
CA GLY A 150 -9.40 5.09 -4.90
C GLY A 150 -9.38 6.60 -5.11
N LEU A 151 -9.17 6.98 -6.38
CA LEU A 151 -9.07 8.37 -6.84
C LEU A 151 -10.33 8.78 -7.60
N PHE A 152 -10.86 9.97 -7.32
CA PHE A 152 -12.09 10.48 -7.91
C PHE A 152 -11.89 11.89 -8.45
N LYS A 153 -12.72 12.28 -9.43
CA LYS A 153 -12.78 13.62 -10.01
C LYS A 153 -14.21 14.13 -10.06
N ASN A 154 -14.42 15.41 -9.74
CA ASN A 154 -15.65 16.13 -10.04
C ASN A 154 -15.26 17.36 -10.86
N THR A 155 -16.08 17.75 -11.85
CA THR A 155 -15.80 18.88 -12.77
C THR A 155 -16.77 20.05 -12.59
N ASN A 156 -17.65 19.96 -11.59
CA ASN A 156 -18.67 20.96 -11.28
C ASN A 156 -19.01 20.85 -9.78
N ILE A 157 -18.01 21.03 -8.93
CA ILE A 157 -18.11 20.78 -7.49
C ILE A 157 -19.11 21.74 -6.80
N SER A 158 -19.37 22.91 -7.38
CA SER A 158 -20.37 23.85 -6.85
C SER A 158 -21.81 23.36 -7.03
N ASN A 159 -22.05 22.43 -7.95
CA ASN A 159 -23.35 21.79 -8.15
C ASN A 159 -23.49 20.55 -7.24
N PRO A 160 -24.42 20.54 -6.26
CA PRO A 160 -24.62 19.40 -5.36
C PRO A 160 -25.11 18.12 -6.07
N ASP A 161 -25.65 18.25 -7.29
CA ASP A 161 -26.08 17.11 -8.11
C ASP A 161 -24.97 16.59 -9.03
N SER A 162 -23.78 17.21 -9.03
CA SER A 162 -22.64 16.75 -9.84
C SER A 162 -22.06 15.46 -9.27
N GLU A 163 -21.95 14.43 -10.11
CA GLU A 163 -21.42 13.13 -9.73
C GLU A 163 -19.90 13.11 -9.73
N TRP A 164 -19.32 12.34 -8.80
CA TRP A 164 -17.90 12.02 -8.80
C TRP A 164 -17.61 10.89 -9.78
N GLU A 165 -16.68 11.13 -10.70
CA GLU A 165 -16.13 10.12 -11.59
C GLU A 165 -15.01 9.35 -10.88
N HIS A 166 -15.06 8.03 -10.92
CA HIS A 166 -14.02 7.16 -10.39
C HIS A 166 -12.92 6.98 -11.43
N ILE A 167 -11.69 7.38 -11.09
CA ILE A 167 -10.53 7.27 -11.97
C ILE A 167 -9.92 5.88 -11.82
N THR A 168 -9.99 5.10 -12.90
CA THR A 168 -9.53 3.70 -12.93
C THR A 168 -8.49 3.42 -14.01
N TYR A 169 -8.27 4.36 -14.93
CA TYR A 169 -7.34 4.16 -16.03
C TYR A 169 -5.90 4.42 -15.60
N GLY A 170 -5.07 3.38 -15.65
CA GLY A 170 -3.66 3.45 -15.29
C GLY A 170 -3.38 3.45 -13.79
N ILE A 171 -4.39 3.46 -12.91
CA ILE A 171 -4.22 3.37 -11.44
C ILE A 171 -5.18 2.31 -10.88
N PRO A 172 -4.77 1.50 -9.87
CA PRO A 172 -5.67 0.49 -9.32
C PRO A 172 -6.92 1.11 -8.70
N GLU A 173 -8.09 0.57 -9.05
CA GLU A 173 -9.40 1.16 -8.75
C GLU A 173 -9.62 1.47 -7.27
N ASN A 174 -9.17 0.60 -6.37
CA ASN A 174 -9.38 0.71 -4.93
C ASN A 174 -8.12 1.10 -4.16
N ILE A 175 -7.11 1.69 -4.83
CA ILE A 175 -5.86 2.05 -4.15
C ILE A 175 -6.12 3.10 -3.05
N PRO A 176 -5.61 2.90 -1.82
CA PRO A 176 -5.67 3.92 -0.78
C PRO A 176 -4.94 5.19 -1.20
N VAL A 177 -5.62 6.32 -1.29
CA VAL A 177 -5.00 7.60 -1.63
C VAL A 177 -4.83 8.46 -0.38
N SER A 178 -3.59 8.86 -0.09
CA SER A 178 -3.21 9.62 1.09
C SER A 178 -2.85 11.07 0.83
N SER A 179 -2.32 11.37 -0.35
CA SER A 179 -1.92 12.73 -0.75
C SER A 179 -2.08 12.90 -2.27
N ILE A 180 -2.44 14.10 -2.70
CA ILE A 180 -2.61 14.48 -4.11
C ILE A 180 -2.00 15.87 -4.28
N VAL A 181 -1.05 16.02 -5.19
CA VAL A 181 -0.38 17.31 -5.46
C VAL A 181 -0.07 17.46 -6.95
N TYR A 182 0.06 18.70 -7.41
CA TYR A 182 0.51 19.03 -8.76
C TYR A 182 1.92 19.62 -8.74
N ASP A 183 2.59 19.56 -9.90
CA ASP A 183 3.89 20.19 -10.10
C ASP A 183 3.71 21.68 -10.47
N PRO A 184 4.27 22.63 -9.70
CA PRO A 184 4.18 24.06 -10.01
C PRO A 184 4.95 24.49 -11.28
N ASN A 185 5.86 23.65 -11.81
CA ASN A 185 6.57 23.91 -13.06
C ASN A 185 5.85 23.37 -14.29
N ASP A 186 4.96 22.39 -14.13
CA ASP A 186 4.15 21.81 -15.19
C ASP A 186 2.79 21.40 -14.62
N LEU A 187 1.77 22.24 -14.87
CA LEU A 187 0.44 22.06 -14.32
C LEU A 187 -0.30 20.82 -14.88
N ASN A 188 0.25 20.12 -15.87
CA ASN A 188 -0.31 18.83 -16.31
C ASN A 188 0.24 17.64 -15.50
N THR A 189 1.31 17.85 -14.74
CA THR A 189 1.97 16.81 -13.97
C THR A 189 1.40 16.75 -12.55
N PHE A 190 0.77 15.62 -12.21
CA PHE A 190 0.18 15.36 -10.90
C PHE A 190 0.81 14.14 -10.24
N TYR A 191 0.82 14.12 -8.92
CA TYR A 191 1.33 13.02 -8.10
C TYR A 191 0.30 12.58 -7.06
N VAL A 192 0.23 11.27 -6.85
CA VAL A 192 -0.65 10.62 -5.86
C VAL A 192 0.18 9.70 -4.98
N GLY A 193 0.24 10.04 -3.69
CA GLY A 193 0.83 9.19 -2.65
C GLY A 193 -0.20 8.17 -2.16
N THR A 194 0.17 6.89 -2.13
CA THR A 194 -0.75 5.80 -1.76
C THR A 194 -0.40 5.14 -0.43
N GLY A 195 -1.42 4.58 0.23
CA GLY A 195 -1.30 3.83 1.47
C GLY A 195 -1.43 4.69 2.73
N GLU A 196 -1.91 4.08 3.82
CA GLU A 196 -2.05 4.75 5.12
C GLU A 196 -1.50 3.88 6.27
N SER A 197 -0.39 4.32 6.89
CA SER A 197 0.37 3.50 7.83
C SER A 197 -0.35 3.21 9.16
N TYR A 198 -1.25 4.07 9.64
CA TYR A 198 -1.93 3.88 10.92
C TYR A 198 -3.15 2.94 10.85
N THR A 199 -3.35 2.24 9.73
CA THR A 199 -4.45 1.28 9.55
C THR A 199 -4.07 -0.16 9.87
N GLY A 200 -2.82 -0.43 10.25
CA GLY A 200 -2.37 -1.79 10.51
C GLY A 200 -2.43 -2.68 9.25
N ALA A 201 -2.00 -2.13 8.11
CA ALA A 201 -2.03 -2.77 6.79
C ALA A 201 -3.43 -3.04 6.18
N GLU A 202 -4.51 -2.43 6.70
CA GLU A 202 -5.83 -2.50 6.04
C GLU A 202 -5.92 -1.57 4.81
N ALA A 203 -5.14 -0.50 4.78
CA ALA A 203 -5.03 0.43 3.65
C ALA A 203 -3.61 0.40 3.06
N LEU A 204 -3.23 -0.76 2.52
CA LEU A 204 -1.97 -0.95 1.81
C LEU A 204 -1.96 -0.21 0.47
N GLY A 205 -1.02 0.72 0.32
CA GLY A 205 -0.71 1.34 -0.95
C GLY A 205 0.37 0.55 -1.70
N ASN A 206 0.92 1.19 -2.72
CA ASN A 206 1.98 0.64 -3.54
C ASN A 206 2.91 1.75 -4.09
N GLY A 207 3.10 2.82 -3.31
CA GLY A 207 4.05 3.87 -3.62
C GLY A 207 3.42 5.13 -4.22
N LEU A 208 4.17 5.77 -5.11
CA LEU A 208 3.86 7.05 -5.74
C LEU A 208 3.40 6.85 -7.19
N TRP A 209 2.27 7.45 -7.53
CA TRP A 209 1.74 7.49 -8.88
C TRP A 209 1.89 8.88 -9.48
N LYS A 210 2.15 8.94 -10.79
CA LYS A 210 2.32 10.17 -11.56
C LYS A 210 1.39 10.17 -12.76
N SER A 211 0.77 11.32 -12.99
CA SER A 211 0.11 11.68 -14.24
C SER A 211 0.94 12.76 -14.94
N THR A 212 0.90 12.79 -16.27
CA THR A 212 1.51 13.86 -17.10
C THR A 212 0.51 14.52 -18.05
N ASP A 213 -0.78 14.23 -17.89
CA ASP A 213 -1.86 14.67 -18.77
C ASP A 213 -3.08 15.18 -17.98
N ALA A 214 -2.80 15.87 -16.86
CA ALA A 214 -3.80 16.45 -15.95
C ALA A 214 -4.79 15.42 -15.37
N GLY A 215 -4.28 14.24 -15.02
CA GLY A 215 -4.98 13.21 -14.26
C GLY A 215 -5.79 12.23 -15.11
N GLN A 216 -5.58 12.21 -16.43
CA GLN A 216 -6.27 11.29 -17.34
C GLN A 216 -5.65 9.89 -17.33
N THR A 217 -4.31 9.82 -17.28
CA THR A 217 -3.57 8.55 -17.20
C THR A 217 -2.53 8.60 -16.09
N TRP A 218 -2.32 7.46 -15.44
CA TRP A 218 -1.45 7.33 -14.27
C TRP A 218 -0.44 6.21 -14.46
N ASN A 219 0.76 6.39 -13.92
CA ASN A 219 1.81 5.39 -13.90
C ASN A 219 2.49 5.38 -12.52
N ASN A 220 2.85 4.19 -12.04
CA ASN A 220 3.64 4.08 -10.81
C ASN A 220 5.08 4.48 -11.12
N VAL A 221 5.62 5.43 -10.37
CA VAL A 221 6.97 5.98 -10.61
C VAL A 221 7.94 5.69 -9.48
N PHE A 222 7.45 5.25 -8.32
CA PHE A 222 8.30 4.94 -7.18
C PHE A 222 7.56 4.07 -6.16
N GLY A 223 8.28 3.13 -5.54
CA GLY A 223 7.75 2.29 -4.47
C GLY A 223 6.97 1.06 -4.94
N GLY A 224 6.15 0.52 -4.04
CA GLY A 224 5.60 -0.83 -4.15
C GLY A 224 6.54 -1.89 -3.61
N LYS A 225 6.15 -3.16 -3.76
CA LYS A 225 6.94 -4.31 -3.29
C LYS A 225 8.20 -4.47 -4.14
N THR A 226 9.36 -4.46 -3.52
CA THR A 226 10.67 -4.56 -4.20
C THR A 226 11.21 -5.99 -4.22
N ASP A 227 11.07 -6.72 -3.11
CA ASP A 227 11.73 -8.02 -2.94
C ASP A 227 10.81 -9.11 -2.37
N ALA A 228 11.36 -10.33 -2.27
CA ALA A 228 10.71 -11.42 -1.58
C ALA A 228 10.54 -11.10 -0.08
N VAL A 229 9.42 -11.55 0.49
CA VAL A 229 9.18 -11.46 1.94
C VAL A 229 10.24 -12.30 2.64
N TYR A 230 10.88 -11.73 3.67
CA TYR A 230 11.97 -12.37 4.39
C TYR A 230 11.72 -12.39 5.91
N ARG A 231 12.51 -13.18 6.63
CA ARG A 231 12.55 -13.16 8.11
C ARG A 231 13.77 -12.36 8.54
N SER A 232 13.59 -11.26 9.26
CA SER A 232 14.70 -10.45 9.77
C SER A 232 15.60 -11.32 10.64
N GLY A 233 16.91 -11.19 10.42
CA GLY A 233 17.91 -11.79 11.29
C GLY A 233 18.55 -10.74 12.19
N SER A 234 19.45 -11.20 13.05
CA SER A 234 20.42 -10.33 13.72
C SER A 234 21.73 -10.35 12.96
N SER A 235 22.44 -9.22 12.96
CA SER A 235 23.86 -9.21 12.60
C SER A 235 24.64 -10.11 13.56
N SER A 236 25.60 -10.86 13.03
CA SER A 236 26.40 -11.80 13.84
C SER A 236 27.74 -12.09 13.19
N MET A 237 28.75 -12.33 14.02
CA MET A 237 30.06 -12.80 13.59
C MET A 237 30.20 -14.29 13.89
N GLU A 238 30.36 -15.09 12.84
CA GLU A 238 30.64 -16.53 12.97
C GLU A 238 32.14 -16.77 12.77
N VAL A 239 32.79 -17.48 13.68
CA VAL A 239 34.15 -18.00 13.45
C VAL A 239 34.00 -19.31 12.69
N THR A 240 34.56 -19.40 11.48
CA THR A 240 34.25 -20.48 10.54
C THR A 240 35.18 -21.69 10.68
N ASN A 241 36.32 -21.52 11.34
CA ASN A 241 37.39 -22.51 11.41
C ASN A 241 37.80 -22.91 12.83
N LEU A 242 37.17 -22.34 13.87
CA LEU A 242 37.37 -22.67 15.29
C LEU A 242 36.02 -22.75 16.00
N ASP A 243 35.97 -23.45 17.15
CA ASP A 243 34.77 -23.56 18.00
C ASP A 243 34.64 -22.32 18.91
N LEU A 244 34.40 -21.17 18.27
CA LEU A 244 34.28 -19.85 18.92
C LEU A 244 33.06 -19.09 18.36
N GLY A 245 32.39 -18.33 19.22
CA GLY A 245 31.20 -17.57 18.86
C GLY A 245 29.94 -18.43 18.67
N PRO A 246 28.92 -17.94 17.94
CA PRO A 246 28.87 -16.66 17.25
C PRO A 246 28.88 -15.47 18.22
N TYR A 247 29.45 -14.36 17.78
CA TYR A 247 29.54 -13.14 18.56
C TYR A 247 28.57 -12.07 18.05
N ASN A 248 28.03 -11.28 18.97
CA ASN A 248 27.21 -10.12 18.64
C ASN A 248 28.12 -8.91 18.37
N PHE A 249 27.69 -8.04 17.48
CA PHE A 249 28.38 -6.79 17.21
C PHE A 249 27.41 -5.65 16.90
N ILE A 250 27.91 -4.42 16.99
CA ILE A 250 27.20 -3.21 16.54
C ILE A 250 27.97 -2.59 15.38
N VAL A 251 27.27 -2.29 14.28
CA VAL A 251 27.86 -1.61 13.11
C VAL A 251 28.07 -0.13 13.44
N SER A 252 29.18 0.46 13.00
CA SER A 252 29.43 1.89 13.21
C SER A 252 28.46 2.75 12.38
N SER A 253 28.14 3.95 12.89
CA SER A 253 27.23 4.88 12.22
C SER A 253 27.84 5.54 10.97
N PHE A 254 29.14 5.35 10.75
CA PHE A 254 29.91 5.92 9.65
C PHE A 254 30.40 4.85 8.66
N SER A 255 30.03 3.59 8.87
CA SER A 255 30.25 2.53 7.89
C SER A 255 29.35 2.76 6.68
N PRO A 256 29.81 2.47 5.45
CA PRO A 256 28.95 2.54 4.29
C PRO A 256 27.72 1.64 4.44
N GLU A 257 26.57 2.12 3.94
CA GLU A 257 25.40 1.25 3.80
C GLU A 257 25.69 0.20 2.74
N ILE A 258 25.74 -1.06 3.14
CA ILE A 258 25.81 -2.20 2.23
C ILE A 258 24.56 -3.03 2.44
N ASP A 259 23.87 -3.37 1.35
CA ASP A 259 22.77 -4.33 1.39
C ASP A 259 23.22 -5.62 2.07
N ASN A 260 22.31 -6.31 2.76
CA ASN A 260 22.52 -7.54 3.54
C ASN A 260 23.62 -8.46 2.96
N THR A 261 24.86 -8.26 3.40
CA THR A 261 26.05 -8.91 2.84
C THR A 261 26.81 -9.63 3.95
N SER A 262 27.65 -10.58 3.52
CA SER A 262 28.60 -11.23 4.41
C SER A 262 30.01 -10.90 3.96
N ILE A 263 30.81 -10.34 4.86
CA ILE A 263 32.25 -10.18 4.64
C ILE A 263 32.92 -11.40 5.26
N VAL A 264 33.66 -12.14 4.44
CA VAL A 264 34.40 -13.33 4.88
C VAL A 264 35.87 -13.05 4.71
N GLY A 265 36.66 -13.26 5.77
CA GLY A 265 38.09 -13.01 5.73
C GLY A 265 38.80 -13.56 6.95
N ASP A 266 40.11 -13.75 6.80
CA ASP A 266 40.98 -13.97 7.93
C ASP A 266 41.08 -12.67 8.73
N ILE A 267 41.04 -12.77 10.05
CA ILE A 267 41.25 -11.63 10.94
C ILE A 267 42.73 -11.53 11.35
N ILE A 268 43.18 -10.31 11.63
CA ILE A 268 44.54 -10.05 12.11
C ILE A 268 44.55 -8.85 13.04
N LEU A 269 45.36 -8.90 14.11
CA LEU A 269 45.56 -7.75 14.99
C LEU A 269 46.29 -6.65 14.20
N ALA A 270 45.71 -5.46 14.16
CA ALA A 270 46.39 -4.30 13.59
C ALA A 270 47.46 -3.85 14.59
N ASN A 271 48.72 -3.81 14.19
CA ASN A 271 49.83 -3.51 15.10
C ASN A 271 50.54 -2.22 14.66
N ASP A 272 50.53 -1.20 15.51
CA ASP A 272 51.23 0.07 15.27
C ASP A 272 52.55 0.20 16.04
N GLU A 273 52.92 -0.85 16.80
CA GLU A 273 54.10 -0.94 17.67
C GLU A 273 54.20 0.17 18.73
N ASN A 274 53.13 0.95 18.95
CA ASN A 274 53.11 2.06 19.86
C ASN A 274 52.15 1.78 21.03
N ASP A 275 52.67 1.64 22.25
CA ASP A 275 51.85 1.54 23.47
C ASP A 275 51.65 2.89 24.17
N GLU A 276 52.27 3.95 23.68
CA GLU A 276 52.07 5.30 24.20
C GLU A 276 50.75 5.84 23.66
N GLY A 277 49.76 6.06 24.55
CA GLY A 277 48.52 6.76 24.21
C GLY A 277 48.85 8.10 23.51
N VAL A 278 47.99 8.54 22.58
CA VAL A 278 48.28 9.68 21.69
C VAL A 278 48.62 10.93 22.49
N THR A 279 49.91 11.25 22.60
CA THR A 279 50.36 12.53 23.14
C THR A 279 50.27 13.62 22.08
N GLY A 280 49.03 13.98 21.69
CA GLY A 280 48.78 15.28 21.07
C GLY A 280 48.20 15.32 19.65
N ASP A 281 47.04 14.71 19.43
CA ASP A 281 46.12 15.19 18.38
C ASP A 281 44.67 15.15 18.88
N THR A 282 44.25 16.22 19.56
CA THR A 282 42.87 16.41 20.01
C THR A 282 42.21 17.53 19.24
N ASP A 283 41.76 17.26 18.01
CA ASP A 283 40.87 18.19 17.31
C ASP A 283 39.47 18.28 17.98
N TRP A 284 39.23 17.54 19.09
CA TRP A 284 38.04 17.68 19.94
C TRP A 284 38.29 17.53 21.45
N GLY A 285 39.46 17.95 21.96
CA GLY A 285 39.65 18.30 23.38
C GLY A 285 39.36 17.23 24.44
N GLY A 286 39.33 15.94 24.10
CA GLY A 286 39.26 14.84 25.06
C GLY A 286 40.35 13.83 24.75
N THR A 287 41.40 13.79 25.58
CA THR A 287 42.21 12.59 25.75
C THR A 287 41.46 11.75 26.78
N ASP A 288 40.96 10.57 26.41
CA ASP A 288 40.36 9.65 27.38
C ASP A 288 41.44 9.10 28.33
N SER A 289 42.72 9.41 28.11
CA SER A 289 43.84 9.00 28.99
C SER A 289 43.89 7.48 29.17
N ILE A 290 43.47 6.77 28.13
CA ILE A 290 43.60 5.32 27.99
C ILE A 290 45.10 5.01 27.86
N GLU A 291 45.62 4.09 28.68
CA GLU A 291 46.93 3.49 28.42
C GLU A 291 46.86 2.82 27.04
N GLY A 292 47.62 3.36 26.08
CA GLY A 292 47.66 2.88 24.70
C GLY A 292 47.98 1.40 24.64
N SER A 293 47.55 0.73 23.58
CA SER A 293 48.05 -0.60 23.27
C SER A 293 48.63 -0.59 21.88
N ILE A 294 49.64 -1.42 21.64
CA ILE A 294 50.21 -1.62 20.30
C ILE A 294 49.18 -2.13 19.27
N TYR A 295 47.94 -2.42 19.69
CA TYR A 295 46.84 -2.88 18.85
C TYR A 295 45.71 -1.87 18.70
N ASP A 296 45.88 -0.63 19.15
CA ASP A 296 44.82 0.38 19.12
C ASP A 296 44.79 1.19 17.81
N ALA A 297 45.78 1.02 16.93
CA ALA A 297 45.87 1.72 15.65
C ALA A 297 45.79 3.24 15.79
N CYS A 298 46.34 3.78 16.87
CA CYS A 298 46.45 5.21 17.07
C CYS A 298 47.68 5.83 16.42
N SER A 299 48.60 5.01 15.93
CA SER A 299 49.73 5.38 15.09
C SER A 299 49.74 4.61 13.77
N ASP A 300 50.74 4.85 12.92
CA ASP A 300 50.89 4.16 11.63
C ASP A 300 51.08 2.64 11.84
N LEU A 301 50.28 1.84 11.11
CA LEU A 301 50.29 0.38 11.20
C LEU A 301 51.56 -0.22 10.58
N GLN A 302 52.39 -0.85 11.41
CA GLN A 302 53.66 -1.44 11.00
C GLN A 302 53.49 -2.77 10.25
N ASN A 303 52.38 -3.48 10.50
CA ASN A 303 52.06 -4.75 9.83
C ASN A 303 51.09 -4.60 8.65
N SER A 304 51.13 -3.46 7.95
CA SER A 304 50.24 -3.18 6.81
C SER A 304 50.25 -4.25 5.72
N SER A 305 51.40 -4.91 5.47
CA SER A 305 51.49 -6.01 4.49
C SER A 305 50.65 -7.23 4.87
N ASP A 306 50.51 -7.50 6.17
CA ASP A 306 49.76 -8.65 6.68
C ASP A 306 48.27 -8.36 6.78
N ILE A 307 47.90 -7.08 6.93
CA ILE A 307 46.51 -6.58 6.97
C ILE A 307 45.88 -6.57 5.57
N ASN A 308 46.65 -6.30 4.53
CA ASN A 308 46.13 -6.16 3.17
C ASN A 308 45.29 -7.39 2.73
N GLY A 309 44.01 -7.16 2.44
CA GLY A 309 43.05 -8.21 2.05
C GLY A 309 42.40 -8.95 3.23
N LYS A 310 42.69 -8.58 4.48
CA LYS A 310 42.17 -9.20 5.71
C LYS A 310 41.27 -8.24 6.50
N ILE A 311 40.63 -8.77 7.54
CA ILE A 311 39.82 -7.98 8.47
C ILE A 311 40.72 -7.56 9.64
N ALA A 312 40.87 -6.25 9.86
CA ALA A 312 41.70 -5.73 10.93
C ALA A 312 40.96 -5.78 12.27
N VAL A 313 41.60 -6.31 13.31
CA VAL A 313 41.12 -6.30 14.70
C VAL A 313 41.89 -5.24 15.45
N ILE A 314 41.17 -4.26 16.01
CA ILE A 314 41.73 -3.07 16.64
C ILE A 314 41.16 -2.94 18.04
N GLU A 315 41.98 -2.61 19.03
CA GLU A 315 41.50 -2.29 20.38
C GLU A 315 41.02 -0.84 20.47
N ARG A 316 40.01 -0.60 21.30
CA ARG A 316 39.67 0.76 21.72
C ARG A 316 40.89 1.38 22.42
N GLY A 317 41.19 2.63 22.06
CA GLY A 317 42.33 3.42 22.53
C GLY A 317 42.04 4.91 22.31
N ASP A 318 43.02 5.77 22.53
CA ASP A 318 42.82 7.21 22.77
C ASP A 318 42.44 8.03 21.51
N CYS A 319 42.69 7.49 20.31
CA CYS A 319 42.31 8.11 19.04
C CYS A 319 40.86 7.79 18.64
N THR A 320 40.29 8.61 17.75
CA THR A 320 38.90 8.45 17.29
C THR A 320 38.68 7.12 16.54
N PHE A 321 37.45 6.60 16.59
CA PHE A 321 37.07 5.40 15.83
C PHE A 321 37.25 5.56 14.32
N VAL A 322 37.00 6.76 13.80
CA VAL A 322 37.17 7.05 12.37
C VAL A 322 38.64 6.92 11.96
N GLU A 323 39.58 7.44 12.77
CA GLU A 323 41.02 7.30 12.46
C GLU A 323 41.48 5.84 12.48
N LYS A 324 41.02 5.05 13.46
CA LYS A 324 41.33 3.61 13.54
C LYS A 324 40.93 2.90 12.25
N VAL A 325 39.70 3.13 11.79
CA VAL A 325 39.17 2.51 10.58
C VAL A 325 39.89 3.03 9.34
N ARG A 326 40.18 4.34 9.27
CA ARG A 326 40.94 4.94 8.17
C ARG A 326 42.32 4.33 8.01
N ARG A 327 43.07 4.16 9.10
CA ARG A 327 44.42 3.57 9.05
C ARG A 327 44.38 2.12 8.59
N ALA A 328 43.45 1.33 9.09
CA ALA A 328 43.25 -0.04 8.61
C ALA A 328 42.87 -0.09 7.11
N GLN A 329 41.99 0.81 6.67
CA GLN A 329 41.64 0.94 5.25
C GLN A 329 42.87 1.28 4.40
N GLN A 330 43.70 2.21 4.84
CA GLN A 330 44.94 2.58 4.14
C GLN A 330 45.96 1.42 4.10
N ALA A 331 45.95 0.55 5.12
CA ALA A 331 46.70 -0.70 5.15
C ALA A 331 46.09 -1.82 4.27
N GLY A 332 44.96 -1.56 3.61
CA GLY A 332 44.29 -2.51 2.70
C GLY A 332 43.34 -3.49 3.39
N ALA A 333 42.90 -3.21 4.63
CA ALA A 333 41.88 -4.01 5.29
C ALA A 333 40.57 -3.99 4.49
N ILE A 334 39.84 -5.11 4.49
CA ILE A 334 38.53 -5.22 3.82
C ILE A 334 37.35 -4.94 4.76
N ALA A 335 37.59 -4.99 6.08
CA ALA A 335 36.68 -4.58 7.15
C ALA A 335 37.47 -4.40 8.45
N VAL A 336 36.83 -3.81 9.46
CA VAL A 336 37.42 -3.58 10.79
C VAL A 336 36.51 -4.11 11.90
N ILE A 337 37.11 -4.78 12.88
CA ILE A 337 36.49 -5.19 14.13
C ILE A 337 37.18 -4.40 15.25
N VAL A 338 36.45 -3.51 15.90
CA VAL A 338 36.91 -2.80 17.09
C VAL A 338 36.52 -3.59 18.33
N VAL A 339 37.49 -3.92 19.17
CA VAL A 339 37.28 -4.55 20.47
C VAL A 339 37.05 -3.46 21.49
N ASN A 340 35.87 -3.46 22.13
CA ASN A 340 35.64 -2.56 23.25
C ASN A 340 36.64 -2.85 24.38
N ARG A 341 37.05 -1.82 25.10
CA ARG A 341 38.01 -1.88 26.21
C ARG A 341 37.67 -0.78 27.22
N ASP A 342 38.12 -0.97 28.45
CA ASP A 342 38.18 0.09 29.47
C ASP A 342 38.93 1.30 28.91
N ASP A 343 38.27 2.46 28.92
CA ASP A 343 38.85 3.74 28.54
C ASP A 343 39.59 4.42 29.69
N GLY A 344 39.84 3.71 30.78
CA GLY A 344 40.61 4.23 31.91
C GLY A 344 39.87 5.29 32.71
N SER A 345 38.71 5.79 32.25
CA SER A 345 37.90 6.79 32.94
C SER A 345 37.27 6.23 34.22
N LYS A 346 36.95 4.92 34.23
CA LYS A 346 36.31 4.17 35.34
C LYS A 346 34.96 4.73 35.80
N GLU A 347 34.48 5.81 35.21
CA GLU A 347 33.14 6.36 35.36
C GLU A 347 32.36 5.88 34.13
N ASP A 348 31.37 5.01 34.34
CA ASP A 348 30.44 4.54 33.31
C ASP A 348 31.01 3.61 32.22
N TRP A 349 31.94 2.72 32.57
CA TRP A 349 32.43 1.68 31.67
C TRP A 349 31.54 0.41 31.65
N ASP A 350 31.25 -0.08 30.43
CA ASP A 350 30.62 -1.37 30.14
C ASP A 350 31.47 -2.16 29.13
N GLN A 351 31.55 -3.48 29.31
CA GLN A 351 32.20 -4.43 28.41
C GLN A 351 31.44 -4.59 27.08
N ALA A 352 30.14 -4.29 27.07
CA ALA A 352 29.26 -4.46 25.93
C ALA A 352 29.66 -3.56 24.74
N PRO A 353 29.45 -3.99 23.49
CA PRO A 353 29.63 -3.11 22.35
C PRO A 353 28.60 -1.97 22.36
N TYR A 354 28.97 -0.83 21.81
CA TYR A 354 28.08 0.31 21.59
C TYR A 354 28.26 0.88 20.18
N ALA A 355 27.35 1.77 19.77
CA ALA A 355 27.40 2.38 18.46
C ALA A 355 28.60 3.34 18.35
N MET A 356 29.56 3.00 17.49
CA MET A 356 30.70 3.87 17.18
C MET A 356 30.26 5.01 16.28
N GLY A 357 30.48 6.24 16.71
CA GLY A 357 30.23 7.45 15.94
C GLY A 357 31.50 8.26 15.69
N GLY A 358 31.38 9.28 14.82
CA GLY A 358 32.46 10.21 14.51
C GLY A 358 32.04 11.22 13.45
N SER A 359 32.96 12.08 13.06
CA SER A 359 32.80 13.06 11.97
C SER A 359 33.92 12.88 10.93
N ASN A 360 33.84 13.59 9.80
CA ASN A 360 34.85 13.59 8.74
C ASN A 360 35.17 12.17 8.22
N PHE A 361 34.16 11.39 7.83
CA PHE A 361 34.30 9.99 7.44
C PHE A 361 33.91 9.72 5.97
N ASP A 362 33.82 10.76 5.14
CA ASP A 362 33.43 10.65 3.72
C ASP A 362 34.39 9.77 2.89
N ASP A 363 35.60 9.53 3.40
CA ASP A 363 36.61 8.66 2.79
C ASP A 363 36.56 7.20 3.27
N ILE A 364 35.72 6.86 4.25
CA ILE A 364 35.56 5.49 4.75
C ILE A 364 34.69 4.70 3.76
N THR A 365 35.23 3.58 3.28
CA THR A 365 34.62 2.71 2.26
C THR A 365 34.53 1.25 2.67
N ILE A 366 35.03 0.91 3.86
CA ILE A 366 34.98 -0.45 4.43
C ILE A 366 34.06 -0.51 5.65
N GLN A 367 33.44 -1.67 5.88
CA GLN A 367 32.59 -1.87 7.06
C GLN A 367 33.43 -1.92 8.34
N SER A 368 32.90 -1.34 9.40
CA SER A 368 33.46 -1.43 10.74
C SER A 368 32.39 -1.76 11.78
N VAL A 369 32.76 -2.67 12.69
CA VAL A 369 31.86 -3.16 13.74
C VAL A 369 32.57 -3.15 15.09
N MET A 370 31.82 -3.05 16.18
CA MET A 370 32.34 -3.18 17.54
C MET A 370 31.83 -4.46 18.19
N ILE A 371 32.72 -5.16 18.88
CA ILE A 371 32.41 -6.33 19.73
C ILE A 371 32.72 -6.06 21.19
N SER A 372 32.19 -6.91 22.08
CA SER A 372 32.49 -6.82 23.51
C SER A 372 33.97 -7.10 23.79
N THR A 373 34.47 -6.62 24.92
CA THR A 373 35.83 -6.91 25.38
C THR A 373 36.06 -8.42 25.56
N ASP A 374 35.10 -9.15 26.12
CA ASP A 374 35.22 -10.59 26.40
C ASP A 374 35.35 -11.39 25.10
N ASP A 375 34.50 -11.07 24.11
CA ASP A 375 34.53 -11.70 22.79
C ASP A 375 35.81 -11.34 22.02
N GLY A 376 36.22 -10.07 22.10
CA GLY A 376 37.46 -9.62 21.47
C GLY A 376 38.71 -10.22 22.08
N ASN A 377 38.75 -10.40 23.40
CA ASN A 377 39.84 -11.09 24.08
C ASN A 377 39.94 -12.57 23.67
N ALA A 378 38.80 -13.25 23.47
CA ALA A 378 38.80 -14.63 22.99
C ALA A 378 39.46 -14.72 21.60
N LEU A 379 39.12 -13.82 20.67
CA LEU A 379 39.75 -13.76 19.35
C LEU A 379 41.23 -13.37 19.41
N LYS A 380 41.56 -12.38 20.24
CA LYS A 380 42.93 -11.89 20.42
C LYS A 380 43.85 -12.99 20.94
N ASN A 381 43.39 -13.80 21.90
CA ASN A 381 44.19 -14.90 22.44
C ASN A 381 44.56 -15.91 21.36
N GLU A 382 43.61 -16.31 20.50
CA GLU A 382 43.88 -17.22 19.37
C GLU A 382 44.91 -16.62 18.39
N LEU A 383 44.79 -15.33 18.08
CA LEU A 383 45.72 -14.65 17.18
C LEU A 383 47.13 -14.55 17.78
N LEU A 384 47.23 -14.28 19.09
CA LEU A 384 48.51 -14.23 19.80
C LEU A 384 49.16 -15.62 19.95
N ASP A 385 48.36 -16.67 20.02
CA ASP A 385 48.83 -18.06 19.99
C ASP A 385 49.27 -18.51 18.58
N GLY A 386 49.13 -17.63 17.58
CA GLY A 386 49.53 -17.87 16.19
C GLY A 386 48.52 -18.69 15.39
N ASN A 387 47.29 -18.85 15.89
CA ASN A 387 46.23 -19.54 15.17
C ASN A 387 45.67 -18.61 14.09
N ASN A 388 45.37 -19.18 12.92
CA ASN A 388 44.61 -18.45 11.90
C ASN A 388 43.13 -18.46 12.31
N VAL A 389 42.48 -17.30 12.30
CA VAL A 389 41.06 -17.17 12.64
C VAL A 389 40.35 -16.60 11.42
N ASN A 390 39.38 -17.34 10.89
CA ASN A 390 38.56 -16.93 9.76
C ASN A 390 37.16 -16.60 10.27
N VAL A 391 36.64 -15.42 9.90
CA VAL A 391 35.33 -14.98 10.33
C VAL A 391 34.42 -14.66 9.16
N LYS A 392 33.13 -14.81 9.41
CA LYS A 392 32.04 -14.33 8.55
C LYS A 392 31.24 -13.28 9.31
N LEU A 393 31.42 -12.02 8.93
CA LEU A 393 30.62 -10.89 9.41
C LEU A 393 29.33 -10.82 8.61
N ARG A 394 28.23 -11.32 9.18
CA ARG A 394 26.90 -11.19 8.58
C ARG A 394 26.28 -9.90 9.07
N ILE A 395 26.22 -8.89 8.20
CA ILE A 395 25.62 -7.59 8.50
C ILE A 395 24.19 -7.59 7.96
N ILE A 396 23.23 -7.35 8.85
CA ILE A 396 21.82 -7.24 8.50
C ILE A 396 21.38 -5.81 8.78
N ASN A 397 21.16 -5.05 7.71
CA ASN A 397 20.64 -3.70 7.75
C ASN A 397 19.11 -3.75 7.70
N SER A 398 18.52 -4.29 8.77
CA SER A 398 17.08 -4.34 8.96
C SER A 398 16.71 -3.57 10.22
N THR A 399 15.77 -2.64 10.11
CA THR A 399 15.23 -1.97 11.32
C THR A 399 14.18 -2.83 12.02
N ALA A 400 13.69 -3.88 11.35
CA ALA A 400 12.74 -4.81 11.94
C ALA A 400 13.40 -5.63 13.07
N PRO A 401 12.69 -5.87 14.19
CA PRO A 401 13.18 -6.75 15.27
C PRO A 401 13.54 -8.14 14.74
N THR A 402 14.59 -8.75 15.27
CA THR A 402 15.02 -10.11 14.88
C THR A 402 13.86 -11.11 14.93
N GLY A 403 13.67 -11.86 13.85
CA GLY A 403 12.61 -12.86 13.71
C GLY A 403 11.27 -12.30 13.21
N ALA A 404 11.17 -11.01 12.91
CA ALA A 404 10.01 -10.43 12.23
C ALA A 404 9.91 -10.91 10.77
N THR A 405 8.68 -11.02 10.27
CA THR A 405 8.41 -11.15 8.84
C THR A 405 8.41 -9.76 8.22
N VAL A 406 9.24 -9.52 7.21
CA VAL A 406 9.34 -8.22 6.55
C VAL A 406 8.89 -8.35 5.10
N SER A 407 7.95 -7.50 4.71
CA SER A 407 7.62 -7.22 3.30
C SER A 407 8.39 -5.98 2.85
N PRO A 408 9.43 -6.12 2.02
CA PRO A 408 10.22 -4.99 1.55
C PRO A 408 9.45 -4.16 0.53
N GLY A 409 9.67 -2.86 0.54
CA GLY A 409 9.09 -1.90 -0.38
C GLY A 409 8.39 -0.71 0.28
N ILE A 410 8.07 0.29 -0.55
CA ILE A 410 7.37 1.50 -0.10
C ILE A 410 5.87 1.33 -0.33
N PHE A 411 5.14 1.06 0.74
CA PHE A 411 3.69 0.84 0.71
C PHE A 411 2.88 2.06 1.19
N TYR A 412 3.50 2.97 1.94
CA TYR A 412 2.82 4.07 2.61
C TYR A 412 3.50 5.39 2.27
N VAL A 413 3.05 6.05 1.22
CA VAL A 413 3.43 7.44 0.92
C VAL A 413 2.47 8.35 1.67
N ASN A 414 2.87 8.76 2.87
CA ASN A 414 2.02 9.54 3.77
C ASN A 414 1.77 10.95 3.27
N ASP A 415 2.78 11.53 2.61
CA ASP A 415 2.71 12.84 1.99
C ASP A 415 3.69 12.97 0.81
N VAL A 416 3.37 13.91 -0.09
CA VAL A 416 4.13 14.25 -1.29
C VAL A 416 4.14 15.76 -1.43
N VAL A 417 5.30 16.35 -1.65
CA VAL A 417 5.45 17.78 -1.92
C VAL A 417 6.25 17.95 -3.19
N VAL A 418 5.80 18.84 -4.08
CA VAL A 418 6.55 19.25 -5.26
C VAL A 418 6.84 20.73 -5.15
N ARG A 419 8.10 21.13 -5.35
CA ARG A 419 8.50 22.54 -5.34
C ARG A 419 9.36 22.89 -6.55
N ASN A 420 9.25 24.15 -6.97
CA ASN A 420 10.14 24.74 -7.96
C ASN A 420 11.46 25.12 -7.29
N ASN A 421 12.55 24.46 -7.69
CA ASN A 421 13.91 24.77 -7.29
C ASN A 421 14.71 25.26 -8.51
N GLY A 422 14.58 26.56 -8.83
CA GLY A 422 15.33 27.16 -9.93
C GLY A 422 14.95 26.64 -11.32
N GLY A 423 13.68 26.28 -11.52
CA GLY A 423 13.15 25.68 -12.75
C GLY A 423 13.18 24.15 -12.77
N VAL A 424 13.77 23.53 -11.74
CA VAL A 424 13.74 22.07 -11.54
C VAL A 424 12.59 21.70 -10.61
N SER A 425 11.80 20.70 -10.99
CA SER A 425 10.76 20.12 -10.13
C SER A 425 11.40 19.18 -9.13
N GLU A 426 11.51 19.62 -7.89
CA GLU A 426 11.97 18.77 -6.79
C GLU A 426 10.76 18.10 -6.15
N VAL A 427 10.72 16.77 -6.22
CA VAL A 427 9.66 15.95 -5.62
C VAL A 427 10.20 15.33 -4.34
N VAL A 428 9.52 15.56 -3.23
CA VAL A 428 9.87 15.00 -1.91
C VAL A 428 8.70 14.19 -1.40
N ILE A 429 8.97 12.98 -0.91
CA ILE A 429 7.96 12.12 -0.32
C ILE A 429 8.35 11.66 1.08
N ALA A 430 7.34 11.46 1.92
CA ALA A 430 7.48 10.84 3.22
C ALA A 430 6.94 9.40 3.17
N ALA A 431 7.86 8.43 3.11
CA ALA A 431 7.55 7.00 3.15
C ALA A 431 7.48 6.53 4.61
N GLY A 432 6.37 5.89 4.98
CA GLY A 432 6.15 5.29 6.29
C GLY A 432 6.29 3.77 6.30
N THR A 433 6.22 3.21 7.50
CA THR A 433 6.17 1.77 7.77
C THR A 433 4.95 1.44 8.63
N SER A 434 4.48 0.18 8.60
CA SER A 434 3.40 -0.30 9.48
C SER A 434 3.56 -1.78 9.77
N ILE A 435 3.11 -2.17 10.96
CA ILE A 435 2.82 -3.57 11.31
C ILE A 435 1.46 -4.00 10.76
N HIS A 436 1.29 -5.30 10.53
CA HIS A 436 -0.02 -5.88 10.26
C HIS A 436 -0.85 -5.93 11.55
N ARG A 437 -2.12 -5.49 11.50
CA ARG A 437 -3.00 -5.42 12.66
C ARG A 437 -3.17 -6.76 13.38
N ASP A 438 -3.35 -7.83 12.59
CA ASP A 438 -3.59 -9.18 13.11
C ASP A 438 -2.30 -10.02 13.24
N ASP A 439 -1.14 -9.48 12.82
CA ASP A 439 0.18 -10.12 12.96
C ASP A 439 1.22 -9.04 13.27
N ASN A 440 1.40 -8.74 14.55
CA ASN A 440 2.36 -7.74 15.01
C ASN A 440 3.82 -8.10 14.68
N ASN A 441 4.08 -9.33 14.21
CA ASN A 441 5.40 -9.75 13.77
C ASN A 441 5.59 -9.58 12.25
N HIS A 442 4.59 -9.08 11.51
CA HIS A 442 4.69 -8.77 10.08
C HIS A 442 4.76 -7.26 9.86
N ILE A 443 5.89 -6.78 9.33
CA ILE A 443 6.16 -5.37 9.07
C ILE A 443 6.26 -5.12 7.55
N PHE A 444 5.71 -4.00 7.09
CA PHE A 444 5.76 -3.55 5.69
C PHE A 444 6.67 -2.33 5.56
N GLY A 445 7.65 -2.40 4.66
CA GLY A 445 8.59 -1.30 4.40
C GLY A 445 9.47 -0.96 5.61
N ALA A 446 9.94 -1.98 6.34
CA ALA A 446 10.80 -1.77 7.51
C ALA A 446 12.12 -1.07 7.13
N ASP A 447 12.63 -1.28 5.92
CA ASP A 447 13.94 -0.78 5.53
C ASP A 447 13.82 0.41 4.55
N ASP A 448 12.64 0.58 3.96
CA ASP A 448 12.35 1.55 2.90
C ASP A 448 11.65 2.84 3.40
N TYR A 449 11.35 2.94 4.70
CA TYR A 449 10.76 4.16 5.26
C TYR A 449 11.79 5.30 5.32
N GLY A 450 11.31 6.54 5.32
CA GLY A 450 12.14 7.74 5.36
C GLY A 450 11.66 8.84 4.42
N ILE A 451 12.49 9.87 4.28
CA ILE A 451 12.28 10.93 3.30
C ILE A 451 13.05 10.57 2.03
N TRP A 452 12.36 10.64 0.90
CA TRP A 452 12.96 10.43 -0.41
C TRP A 452 12.78 11.67 -1.26
N LYS A 453 13.79 11.97 -2.08
CA LYS A 453 13.82 13.15 -2.93
C LYS A 453 14.21 12.76 -4.35
N SER A 454 13.54 13.37 -5.33
CA SER A 454 13.90 13.32 -6.73
C SER A 454 14.07 14.74 -7.28
N THR A 455 15.11 14.94 -8.10
CA THR A 455 15.39 16.21 -8.80
C THR A 455 15.29 16.08 -10.31
N ASP A 456 14.85 14.93 -10.82
CA ASP A 456 14.78 14.58 -12.23
C ASP A 456 13.37 14.08 -12.63
N ALA A 457 12.37 14.73 -12.04
CA ALA A 457 10.94 14.48 -12.26
C ALA A 457 10.47 13.06 -11.91
N GLY A 458 11.16 12.40 -10.95
CA GLY A 458 10.83 11.08 -10.43
C GLY A 458 11.56 9.92 -11.13
N SER A 459 12.63 10.19 -11.89
CA SER A 459 13.37 9.14 -12.61
C SER A 459 14.41 8.46 -11.71
N SER A 460 15.05 9.21 -10.82
CA SER A 460 15.90 8.71 -9.73
C SER A 460 15.46 9.29 -8.39
N TRP A 461 15.77 8.55 -7.32
CA TRP A 461 15.37 8.88 -5.96
C TRP A 461 16.54 8.67 -5.01
N ASP A 462 16.82 9.70 -4.21
CA ASP A 462 17.81 9.66 -3.13
C ASP A 462 17.08 9.66 -1.79
N LYS A 463 17.52 8.81 -0.87
CA LYS A 463 17.10 8.87 0.54
C LYS A 463 17.82 10.05 1.20
N VAL A 464 17.08 10.88 1.93
CA VAL A 464 17.58 12.13 2.55
C VAL A 464 17.98 11.93 4.00
#